data_AF-A0A9J6AE90-F1
#
_entry.id   AF-A0A9J6AE90-F1
#
_cell.length_a   1.000
_cell.length_b   1.000
_cell.length_c   1.000
_cell.angle_alpha   90.00
_cell.angle_beta   90.00
_cell.angle_gamma   90.00
#
_symmetry.space_group_name_H-M   'P 1'
#
loop_
_entity.id
_entity.type
_entity.pdbx_description
1 polymer ?
#
loop_
_entity_poly.entity_id
_entity_poly.type
_entity_poly.pdbx_seq_one_letter_code
_entity_poly.pdbx_strand_id
1 'polypeptide(L)'
;MACYVTIILSIVLYLVLNLVEGAPEVPCYFIFGDSLLDNGNNNDLDTAARANYPPYGVDFPDGPTGRFTNGRNIADFLGCFCVGLEHQFLSFET
;
A
#
# COMPACT_ATOMS: atom_id res chain seq x y z
N MET A 1 12.01 44.77 10.39
CA MET A 1 13.22 44.19 9.76
C MET A 1 13.69 42.94 10.49
N ALA A 2 14.23 43.02 11.71
CA ALA A 2 14.78 41.86 12.44
C ALA A 2 13.75 40.74 12.74
N CYS A 3 12.53 41.10 13.17
CA CYS A 3 11.48 40.12 13.50
C CYS A 3 10.98 39.33 12.27
N TYR A 4 10.95 39.96 11.09
CA TYR A 4 10.54 39.29 9.85
C TYR A 4 11.58 38.25 9.42
N VAL A 5 12.86 38.59 9.55
CA VAL A 5 13.97 37.68 9.26
C VAL A 5 13.95 36.46 10.19
N THR A 6 13.68 36.65 11.49
CA THR A 6 13.61 35.54 12.44
C THR A 6 12.42 34.61 12.19
N ILE A 7 11.27 35.15 11.75
CA ILE A 7 10.08 34.35 11.41
C ILE A 7 10.33 33.54 10.14
N ILE A 8 10.98 34.12 9.11
CA ILE A 8 11.33 33.37 7.91
C ILE A 8 12.31 32.25 8.25
N LEU A 9 13.32 32.52 9.08
CA LEU A 9 14.30 31.52 9.53
C LEU A 9 13.64 30.35 10.28
N SER A 10 12.68 30.62 11.17
CA SER A 10 11.97 29.56 11.88
C SER A 10 11.07 28.72 10.98
N ILE A 11 10.41 29.35 9.99
CA ILE A 11 9.59 28.64 9.00
C ILE A 11 10.47 27.76 8.10
N VAL A 12 11.58 28.29 7.59
CA VAL A 12 12.53 27.53 6.76
C VAL A 12 13.13 26.38 7.56
N LEU A 13 13.51 26.61 8.81
CA LEU A 13 14.01 25.55 9.69
C LEU A 13 12.95 24.47 9.90
N TYR A 14 11.69 24.84 10.18
CA TYR A 14 10.60 23.88 10.33
C TYR A 14 10.37 23.05 9.06
N LEU A 15 10.40 23.67 7.88
CA LEU A 15 10.26 22.97 6.60
C LEU A 15 11.41 21.98 6.35
N VAL A 16 12.65 22.37 6.67
CA VAL A 16 13.83 21.50 6.53
C VAL A 16 13.79 20.34 7.52
N LEU A 17 13.33 20.57 8.76
CA LEU A 17 13.24 19.51 9.78
C LEU A 17 12.16 18.47 9.49
N ASN A 18 11.14 18.80 8.70
CA ASN A 18 10.09 17.86 8.29
C ASN A 18 10.35 17.22 6.92
N LEU A 19 11.50 17.47 6.31
CA LEU A 19 11.88 16.84 5.06
C LEU A 19 12.36 15.41 5.35
N VAL A 20 11.43 14.46 5.40
CA VAL A 20 11.74 13.03 5.46
C VAL A 20 11.59 12.46 4.05
N GLU A 21 12.70 12.04 3.47
CA GLU A 21 12.71 11.26 2.23
C GLU A 21 12.71 9.77 2.62
N GLY A 22 11.51 9.19 2.72
CA GLY A 22 11.31 7.80 3.10
C GLY A 22 11.60 6.88 1.92
N ALA A 23 12.86 6.46 1.76
CA ALA A 23 13.20 5.43 0.79
C ALA A 23 12.75 4.05 1.31
N PRO A 24 12.19 3.17 0.46
CA PRO A 24 11.85 1.82 0.86
C PRO A 24 13.10 1.07 1.34
N GLU A 25 12.95 0.31 2.43
CA GLU A 25 14.07 -0.37 3.09
C GLU A 25 14.61 -1.54 2.24
N VAL A 26 13.74 -2.13 1.41
CA VAL A 26 14.10 -3.18 0.46
C VAL A 26 13.52 -2.89 -0.93
N PRO A 27 14.17 -3.38 -2.01
CA PRO A 27 13.74 -3.10 -3.39
C PRO A 27 12.45 -3.83 -3.79
N CYS A 28 12.08 -4.90 -3.08
CA CYS A 28 10.88 -5.68 -3.37
C CYS A 28 10.43 -6.50 -2.16
N TYR A 29 9.15 -6.85 -2.16
CA TYR A 29 8.52 -7.72 -1.18
C TYR A 29 7.72 -8.80 -1.91
N PHE A 30 8.02 -10.06 -1.61
CA PHE A 30 7.35 -11.21 -2.22
C PHE A 30 6.40 -11.86 -1.21
N ILE A 31 5.19 -12.15 -1.66
CA ILE A 31 4.13 -12.70 -0.83
C ILE A 31 3.78 -14.08 -1.35
N PHE A 32 3.87 -15.07 -0.48
CA PHE A 32 3.46 -16.45 -0.73
C PHE A 32 2.39 -16.83 0.27
N GLY A 33 1.31 -17.44 -0.19
CA GLY A 33 0.23 -17.85 0.69
C GLY A 33 -1.01 -18.33 -0.04
N ASP A 34 -2.14 -18.15 0.63
CA ASP A 34 -3.47 -18.48 0.14
C ASP A 34 -4.32 -17.20 -0.02
N SER A 35 -5.62 -17.42 -0.21
CA SER A 35 -6.68 -16.41 -0.30
C SER A 35 -6.58 -15.21 0.66
N LEU A 36 -6.03 -15.37 1.87
CA LEU A 36 -5.88 -14.30 2.86
C LEU A 36 -4.86 -13.25 2.46
N LEU A 37 -3.90 -13.62 1.61
CA LEU A 37 -2.83 -12.76 1.12
C LEU A 37 -2.99 -12.44 -0.37
N ASP A 38 -3.99 -13.02 -1.04
CA ASP A 38 -4.33 -12.71 -2.42
C ASP A 38 -4.76 -11.25 -2.56
N ASN A 39 -4.17 -10.58 -3.53
CA ASN A 39 -4.49 -9.21 -3.94
C ASN A 39 -5.32 -9.15 -5.24
N GLY A 40 -5.72 -10.30 -5.77
CA GLY A 40 -6.45 -10.48 -7.02
C GLY A 40 -5.67 -11.23 -8.10
N ASN A 41 -4.57 -11.90 -7.75
CA ASN A 41 -3.74 -12.68 -8.67
C ASN A 41 -4.55 -13.80 -9.35
N ASN A 42 -5.48 -14.41 -8.63
CA ASN A 42 -6.37 -15.44 -9.17
C ASN A 42 -7.29 -14.96 -10.30
N ASN A 43 -7.50 -13.66 -10.49
CA ASN A 43 -8.36 -13.15 -11.56
C ASN A 43 -7.82 -13.46 -12.95
N ASP A 44 -6.50 -13.61 -13.07
CA ASP A 44 -5.80 -13.94 -14.32
C ASP A 44 -5.66 -15.45 -14.55
N LEU A 45 -6.13 -16.28 -13.61
CA LEU A 45 -6.08 -17.74 -13.70
C LEU A 45 -7.47 -18.33 -14.00
N ASP A 46 -7.50 -19.47 -14.70
CA ASP A 46 -8.73 -20.23 -14.92
C ASP A 46 -9.05 -21.11 -13.70
N THR A 47 -9.47 -20.47 -12.62
CA THR A 47 -9.78 -21.12 -11.33
C THR A 47 -11.16 -20.72 -10.81
N ALA A 48 -11.76 -21.57 -9.98
CA ALA A 48 -12.94 -21.20 -9.21
C ALA A 48 -12.61 -20.31 -8.00
N ALA A 49 -11.33 -20.26 -7.58
CA ALA A 49 -10.84 -19.48 -6.46
C ALA A 49 -10.64 -17.99 -6.83
N ARG A 50 -11.66 -17.36 -7.42
CA ARG A 50 -11.67 -15.92 -7.70
C ARG A 50 -12.51 -15.20 -6.66
N ALA A 51 -12.16 -13.95 -6.34
CA ALA A 51 -12.95 -13.08 -5.45
C ALA A 51 -13.29 -11.74 -6.14
N ASN A 52 -13.54 -11.78 -7.45
CA ASN A 52 -13.97 -10.64 -8.26
C ASN A 52 -15.50 -10.52 -8.35
N TYR A 53 -16.22 -10.90 -7.30
CA TYR A 53 -17.68 -10.85 -7.24
C TYR A 53 -18.19 -10.49 -5.82
N PRO A 54 -19.43 -9.96 -5.70
CA PRO A 54 -20.02 -9.67 -4.40
C PRO A 54 -20.19 -10.91 -3.52
N PRO A 55 -19.96 -10.84 -2.20
CA PRO A 55 -19.88 -9.61 -1.41
C PRO A 55 -18.48 -8.97 -1.33
N TYR A 56 -17.47 -9.55 -1.97
CA TYR A 56 -16.08 -9.09 -1.86
C TYR A 56 -15.86 -7.73 -2.51
N GLY A 57 -15.07 -6.89 -1.84
CA GLY A 57 -14.72 -5.56 -2.30
C GLY A 57 -15.87 -4.57 -2.43
N VAL A 58 -16.99 -4.79 -1.72
CA VAL A 58 -18.10 -3.83 -1.69
C VAL A 58 -17.70 -2.47 -1.08
N ASP A 59 -16.69 -2.46 -0.20
CA ASP A 59 -16.19 -1.23 0.43
C ASP A 59 -15.07 -0.55 -0.39
N PHE A 60 -14.63 -1.15 -1.50
CA PHE A 60 -13.68 -0.51 -2.42
C PHE A 60 -14.42 0.43 -3.41
N PRO A 61 -13.84 1.59 -3.75
CA PRO A 61 -14.47 2.55 -4.65
C PRO A 61 -14.70 2.00 -6.06
N ASP A 62 -13.81 1.11 -6.53
CA ASP A 62 -13.86 0.51 -7.87
C ASP A 62 -14.54 -0.89 -7.89
N GLY A 63 -15.05 -1.35 -6.75
CA GLY A 63 -15.71 -2.65 -6.61
C GLY A 63 -14.76 -3.84 -6.32
N PRO A 64 -15.17 -5.08 -6.61
CA PRO A 64 -14.41 -6.29 -6.28
C PRO A 64 -13.02 -6.31 -6.93
N THR A 65 -11.96 -6.30 -6.13
CA THR A 65 -10.58 -6.28 -6.63
C THR A 65 -9.99 -7.68 -6.87
N GLY A 66 -10.69 -8.75 -6.48
CA GLY A 66 -10.10 -10.09 -6.39
C GLY A 66 -9.50 -10.43 -5.03
N ARG A 67 -9.55 -9.51 -4.05
CA ARG A 67 -9.22 -9.81 -2.65
C ARG A 67 -10.39 -10.55 -2.02
N PHE A 68 -10.10 -11.58 -1.21
CA PHE A 68 -11.12 -12.29 -0.41
C PHE A 68 -11.59 -11.48 0.82
N THR A 69 -11.63 -10.15 0.71
CA THR A 69 -12.03 -9.23 1.77
C THR A 69 -12.68 -7.98 1.15
N ASN A 70 -13.25 -7.11 1.98
CA ASN A 70 -13.76 -5.81 1.52
C ASN A 70 -12.71 -4.68 1.59
N GLY A 71 -11.49 -4.97 2.03
CA GLY A 71 -10.45 -3.97 2.22
C GLY A 71 -9.06 -4.51 1.94
N ARG A 72 -8.07 -3.75 2.40
CA ARG A 72 -6.66 -4.13 2.32
C ARG A 72 -6.38 -5.32 3.23
N ASN A 73 -5.61 -6.29 2.75
CA ASN A 73 -5.17 -7.45 3.54
C ASN A 73 -3.89 -7.11 4.33
N ILE A 74 -3.42 -8.04 5.17
CA ILE A 74 -2.22 -7.83 6.00
C ILE A 74 -0.98 -7.54 5.14
N ALA A 75 -0.85 -8.17 3.97
CA ALA A 75 0.29 -7.96 3.08
C ALA A 75 0.28 -6.54 2.48
N ASP A 76 -0.88 -5.99 2.16
CA ASP A 76 -1.05 -4.60 1.74
C ASP A 76 -0.59 -3.62 2.85
N PHE A 77 -0.93 -3.90 4.11
CA PHE A 77 -0.49 -3.09 5.25
C PHE A 77 1.02 -3.19 5.47
N LEU A 78 1.59 -4.38 5.39
CA LEU A 78 3.04 -4.59 5.52
C LEU A 78 3.81 -3.86 4.42
N GLY A 79 3.38 -3.98 3.16
CA GLY A 79 3.99 -3.27 2.04
C GLY A 79 3.95 -1.75 2.23
N CYS A 80 2.77 -1.22 2.57
CA CYS A 80 2.56 0.22 2.71
C CYS A 80 3.30 0.82 3.92
N PHE A 81 3.20 0.20 5.10
CA PHE A 81 3.64 0.81 6.36
C PHE A 81 4.98 0.31 6.88
N CYS A 82 5.36 -0.93 6.59
CA CYS A 82 6.61 -1.49 7.09
C CYS A 82 7.73 -1.37 6.06
N VAL A 83 7.42 -1.61 4.78
CA VAL A 83 8.44 -1.69 3.73
C VAL A 83 8.55 -0.40 2.91
N GLY A 84 7.49 0.42 2.89
CA GLY A 84 7.44 1.64 2.09
C GLY A 84 7.23 1.39 0.59
N LEU A 85 6.61 0.26 0.23
CA LEU A 85 6.26 -0.10 -1.14
C LEU A 85 4.76 0.10 -1.35
N GLU A 86 4.39 1.16 -2.06
CA GLU A 86 2.99 1.50 -2.31
C GLU A 86 2.38 0.75 -3.52
N HIS A 87 3.20 0.22 -4.44
CA HIS A 87 2.71 -0.23 -5.76
C HIS A 87 3.39 -1.46 -6.41
N GLN A 88 4.33 -2.13 -5.74
CA GLN A 88 4.94 -3.36 -6.29
C GLN A 88 4.55 -4.58 -5.45
N PHE A 89 3.43 -5.19 -5.81
CA PHE A 89 2.98 -6.44 -5.23
C PHE A 89 3.11 -7.54 -6.28
N LEU A 90 4.11 -8.41 -6.12
CA LEU A 90 4.16 -9.69 -6.81
C LEU A 90 3.74 -10.75 -5.79
N SER A 91 2.46 -11.13 -5.83
CA SER A 91 1.89 -12.24 -5.08
C SER A 91 2.03 -13.49 -5.93
N PHE A 92 2.53 -14.57 -5.32
CA PHE A 92 2.56 -15.89 -5.93
C PHE A 92 1.66 -16.80 -5.11
N GLU A 93 0.54 -17.18 -5.70
CA GLU A 93 -0.29 -18.26 -5.17
C GLU A 93 0.08 -19.58 -5.86
N THR A 94 0.05 -20.66 -5.09
CA THR A 94 0.28 -22.03 -5.56
C THR A 94 -1.00 -22.67 -6.09
#